data_AF-A0A6A8ARA1-F1
#
_entry.id   AF-A0A6A8ARA1-F1
#
_cell.length_a   1.000
_cell.length_b   1.000
_cell.length_c   1.000
_cell.angle_alpha   90.00
_cell.angle_beta   90.00
_cell.angle_gamma   90.00
#
_symmetry.space_group_name_H-M   'P 1'
#
loop_
_entity.id
_entity.type
_entity.pdbx_description
1 polymer ?
#
loop_
_entity_poly.entity_id
_entity_poly.type
_entity_poly.pdbx_seq_one_letter_code
_entity_poly.pdbx_strand_id
1 'polypeptide(L)'
;MYDRKEEKEYGDLTADKVIVGASYFKPGQKILVVDDTITTGATKVESIEKLKLLGDHTIVGFIIAVDRQEKLGGVDNVEEKGAVEYIEDELGIKVFSLENITTIYNKIKDSVDDEIKRLWIEYYNKYGTEKLE
;
A
#
# COMPACT_ATOMS: atom_id res chain seq x y z
N MET A 1 -9.66 2.57 -13.53
CA MET A 1 -8.66 3.65 -13.66
C MET A 1 -7.34 3.13 -13.12
N TYR A 2 -6.21 3.59 -13.63
CA TYR A 2 -4.88 3.22 -13.11
C TYR A 2 -3.91 4.39 -13.34
N ASP A 3 -2.90 4.51 -12.48
CA ASP A 3 -1.89 5.55 -12.59
C ASP A 3 -0.87 5.24 -13.69
N ARG A 4 -0.33 6.30 -14.29
CA ARG A 4 0.82 6.18 -15.20
C ARG A 4 2.11 6.29 -14.40
N LYS A 5 3.11 5.48 -14.80
CA LYS A 5 4.47 5.53 -14.24
C LYS A 5 5.26 6.76 -14.69
N GLU A 6 4.93 7.34 -15.85
CA GLU A 6 5.53 8.58 -16.36
C GLU A 6 4.43 9.51 -16.91
N GLU A 7 4.54 10.80 -16.60
CA GLU A 7 3.66 11.83 -17.14
C GLU A 7 3.98 12.10 -18.61
N LYS A 8 2.95 12.38 -19.42
CA LYS A 8 3.17 12.81 -20.82
C LYS A 8 3.39 14.33 -20.90
N GLU A 9 4.58 14.74 -21.35
CA GLU A 9 5.02 16.14 -21.38
C GLU A 9 4.24 17.06 -22.36
N TYR A 10 3.50 16.54 -23.33
CA TYR A 10 2.82 17.37 -24.35
C TYR A 10 1.35 17.67 -24.04
N GLY A 11 0.97 18.94 -23.87
CA GLY A 11 -0.42 19.45 -23.69
C GLY A 11 -0.78 19.94 -22.27
N ASP A 12 -1.97 20.52 -22.07
CA ASP A 12 -2.46 20.96 -20.74
C ASP A 12 -2.48 19.81 -19.71
N LEU A 13 -2.18 20.14 -18.45
CA LEU A 13 -2.24 19.24 -17.29
C LEU A 13 -3.68 18.76 -17.05
N THR A 14 -4.10 17.73 -17.77
CA THR A 14 -5.38 17.06 -17.59
C THR A 14 -5.18 15.81 -16.75
N ALA A 15 -6.15 15.47 -15.89
CA ALA A 15 -6.09 14.29 -15.04
C ALA A 15 -5.80 12.99 -15.83
N ASP A 16 -6.20 12.93 -17.11
CA ASP A 16 -5.93 11.79 -18.02
C ASP A 16 -4.45 11.56 -18.35
N LYS A 17 -3.59 12.58 -18.15
CA LYS A 17 -2.14 12.45 -18.29
C LYS A 17 -1.47 11.71 -17.15
N VAL A 18 -2.13 11.63 -16.01
CA VAL A 18 -1.61 10.99 -14.78
C VAL A 18 -2.38 9.72 -14.47
N ILE A 19 -3.70 9.72 -14.72
CA ILE A 19 -4.60 8.60 -14.43
C ILE A 19 -5.36 8.23 -15.69
N VAL A 20 -5.14 7.01 -16.19
CA VAL A 20 -5.88 6.52 -17.35
C VAL A 20 -7.35 6.29 -16.98
N GLY A 21 -8.24 6.93 -17.74
CA GLY A 21 -9.69 6.86 -17.57
C GLY A 21 -10.24 7.90 -16.61
N ALA A 22 -9.47 8.94 -16.26
CA ALA A 22 -9.92 10.05 -15.44
C ALA A 22 -11.06 10.84 -16.10
N SER A 23 -11.10 10.96 -17.43
CA SER A 23 -12.23 11.59 -18.14
C SER A 23 -13.57 10.90 -17.95
N TYR A 24 -13.59 9.62 -17.57
CA TYR A 24 -14.83 8.91 -17.24
C TYR A 24 -15.27 9.10 -15.79
N PHE A 25 -14.40 9.67 -14.96
CA PHE A 25 -14.70 9.95 -13.57
C PHE A 25 -15.63 11.16 -13.46
N LYS A 26 -16.64 11.05 -12.61
CA LYS A 26 -17.61 12.12 -12.33
C LYS A 26 -17.42 12.63 -10.90
N PRO A 27 -17.49 13.95 -10.67
CA PRO A 27 -17.44 14.52 -9.33
C PRO A 27 -18.42 13.83 -8.37
N GLY A 28 -17.96 13.56 -7.15
CA GLY A 28 -18.71 12.89 -6.08
C GLY A 28 -18.69 11.36 -6.15
N GLN A 29 -18.01 10.76 -7.13
CA GLN A 29 -17.86 9.30 -7.18
C GLN A 29 -16.93 8.77 -6.07
N LYS A 30 -17.21 7.52 -5.68
CA LYS A 30 -16.45 6.78 -4.67
C LYS A 30 -15.35 5.94 -5.31
N ILE A 31 -14.19 5.89 -4.66
CA ILE A 31 -13.00 5.17 -5.13
C ILE A 31 -12.63 4.10 -4.11
N LEU A 32 -12.59 2.85 -4.56
CA LEU A 32 -11.94 1.75 -3.86
C LEU A 32 -10.59 1.51 -4.53
N VAL A 33 -9.50 1.62 -3.77
CA VAL A 33 -8.15 1.37 -4.28
C VAL A 33 -7.83 -0.12 -4.13
N VAL A 34 -7.31 -0.73 -5.19
CA VAL A 34 -6.96 -2.16 -5.23
C VAL A 34 -5.49 -2.30 -5.58
N ASP A 35 -4.73 -3.05 -4.79
CA ASP A 35 -3.29 -3.24 -5.00
C ASP A 35 -2.80 -4.63 -4.56
N ASP A 36 -1.55 -4.98 -4.88
CA ASP A 36 -0.95 -6.24 -4.44
C ASP A 36 -0.54 -6.19 -2.96
N THR A 37 0.21 -5.16 -2.58
CA THR A 37 0.84 -4.96 -1.28
C THR A 37 0.98 -3.47 -1.02
N ILE A 38 1.14 -3.09 0.25
CA ILE A 38 1.58 -1.75 0.64
C ILE A 38 2.99 -1.86 1.20
N THR A 39 3.95 -1.23 0.54
CA THR A 39 5.38 -1.36 0.87
C THR A 39 5.85 -0.16 1.68
N THR A 40 6.25 0.92 1.00
CA THR A 40 6.72 2.16 1.60
C THR A 40 5.70 3.26 1.34
N GLY A 41 5.28 3.93 2.41
CA GLY A 41 4.23 4.93 2.42
C GLY A 41 4.38 6.00 1.34
N ALA A 42 5.62 6.35 0.95
CA ALA A 42 5.90 7.33 -0.09
C ALA A 42 5.13 7.07 -1.41
N THR A 43 5.24 5.87 -2.00
CA THR A 43 4.68 5.62 -3.35
C THR A 43 3.15 5.54 -3.36
N LYS A 44 2.52 5.18 -2.24
CA LYS A 44 1.05 5.08 -2.17
C LYS A 44 0.39 6.36 -1.65
N VAL A 45 1.07 7.13 -0.79
CA VAL A 45 0.68 8.52 -0.51
C VAL A 45 0.67 9.31 -1.82
N GLU A 46 1.70 9.16 -2.68
CA GLU A 46 1.71 9.75 -4.02
C GLU A 46 0.48 9.34 -4.84
N SER A 47 0.06 8.08 -4.77
CA SER A 47 -1.13 7.61 -5.49
C SER A 47 -2.41 8.28 -4.98
N ILE A 48 -2.56 8.47 -3.67
CA ILE A 48 -3.66 9.22 -3.06
C ILE A 48 -3.60 10.69 -3.48
N GLU A 49 -2.41 11.29 -3.55
CA GLU A 49 -2.24 12.66 -4.01
C GLU A 49 -2.63 12.83 -5.47
N LYS A 50 -2.28 11.89 -6.35
CA LYS A 50 -2.71 11.89 -7.75
C LYS A 50 -4.25 11.86 -7.87
N LEU A 51 -4.96 11.19 -6.96
CA LEU A 51 -6.44 11.17 -6.99
C LEU A 51 -7.06 12.56 -6.76
N LYS A 52 -6.36 13.51 -6.12
CA LYS A 52 -6.81 14.91 -5.99
C LYS A 52 -7.05 15.58 -7.36
N LEU A 53 -6.39 15.11 -8.43
CA LEU A 53 -6.60 15.60 -9.79
C LEU A 53 -8.00 15.27 -10.35
N LEU A 54 -8.73 14.34 -9.75
CA LEU A 54 -10.07 13.93 -10.18
C LEU A 54 -11.18 14.88 -9.71
N GLY A 55 -10.83 15.91 -8.94
CA GLY A 55 -11.80 16.84 -8.35
C GLY A 55 -12.49 16.25 -7.12
N ASP A 56 -13.78 16.52 -6.95
CA ASP A 56 -14.56 16.00 -5.81
C ASP A 56 -14.70 14.48 -5.87
N HIS A 57 -14.25 13.78 -4.83
CA HIS A 57 -14.32 12.33 -4.72
C HIS A 57 -14.22 11.88 -3.26
N THR A 58 -14.56 10.61 -3.01
CA THR A 58 -14.36 9.98 -1.69
C THR A 58 -13.63 8.66 -1.86
N ILE A 59 -12.46 8.52 -1.23
CA ILE A 59 -11.80 7.23 -1.11
C ILE A 59 -12.52 6.46 0.01
N VAL A 60 -13.14 5.33 -0.35
CA VAL A 60 -13.94 4.53 0.59
C VAL A 60 -13.16 3.41 1.27
N GLY A 61 -11.95 3.14 0.79
CA GLY A 61 -11.06 2.14 1.37
C GLY A 61 -9.98 1.67 0.41
N PHE A 62 -9.12 0.81 0.94
CA PHE A 62 -8.11 0.06 0.21
C PHE A 62 -8.38 -1.44 0.36
N ILE A 63 -8.15 -2.20 -0.70
CA ILE A 63 -8.05 -3.65 -0.63
C ILE A 63 -6.71 -4.08 -1.23
N ILE A 64 -5.96 -4.87 -0.47
CA ILE A 64 -4.65 -5.39 -0.87
C ILE A 64 -4.63 -6.91 -0.79
N ALA A 65 -3.81 -7.54 -1.63
CA ALA A 65 -3.66 -8.99 -1.57
C ALA A 65 -2.94 -9.42 -0.30
N VAL A 66 -1.77 -8.84 -0.01
CA VAL A 66 -0.97 -9.19 1.17
C VAL A 66 -0.59 -7.94 1.95
N ASP A 67 -1.00 -7.90 3.22
CA ASP A 67 -0.42 -7.00 4.20
C ASP A 67 0.91 -7.58 4.70
N ARG A 68 2.00 -6.88 4.39
CA ARG A 68 3.36 -7.30 4.76
C ARG A 68 3.65 -7.10 6.25
N GLN A 69 2.85 -6.31 6.96
CA GLN A 69 3.05 -5.97 8.38
C GLN A 69 4.48 -5.48 8.65
N GLU A 70 4.95 -4.59 7.78
CA GLU A 70 6.28 -4.00 7.82
C GLU A 70 6.19 -2.52 8.17
N LYS A 71 7.20 -2.05 8.90
CA LYS A 71 7.42 -0.65 9.27
C LYS A 71 7.74 0.18 8.03
N LEU A 72 7.34 1.45 8.07
CA LEU A 72 7.71 2.43 7.06
C LEU A 72 9.21 2.75 7.10
N GLY A 73 9.71 3.19 5.95
CA GLY A 73 11.08 3.71 5.83
C GLY A 73 12.02 2.82 5.02
N GLY A 74 13.29 3.20 5.01
CA GLY A 74 14.36 2.54 4.27
C GLY A 74 15.31 1.79 5.20
N VAL A 75 16.34 1.16 4.62
CA VAL A 75 17.38 0.45 5.39
C VAL A 75 18.02 1.34 6.46
N ASP A 76 18.11 2.64 6.19
CA ASP A 76 18.81 3.62 7.02
C ASP A 76 17.89 4.38 8.01
N ASN A 77 16.57 4.37 7.79
CA ASN A 77 15.58 5.05 8.63
C ASN A 77 14.31 4.20 8.67
N VAL A 78 14.12 3.45 9.76
CA VAL A 78 12.93 2.64 10.00
C VAL A 78 12.03 3.38 10.98
N GLU A 79 10.81 3.68 10.58
CA GLU A 79 9.79 4.31 11.41
C GLU A 79 9.12 3.29 12.35
N GLU A 80 8.34 3.76 13.31
CA GLU A 80 7.61 2.85 14.21
C GLU A 80 6.32 2.31 13.56
N LYS A 81 5.64 3.11 12.73
CA LYS A 81 4.39 2.73 12.08
C LYS A 81 4.62 2.07 10.71
N GLY A 82 3.78 1.10 10.37
CA GLY A 82 3.65 0.52 9.04
C GLY A 82 2.75 1.34 8.12
N ALA A 83 2.76 0.99 6.83
CA ALA A 83 2.02 1.75 5.83
C ALA A 83 0.49 1.64 5.96
N VAL A 84 0.00 0.49 6.43
CA VAL A 84 -1.42 0.28 6.73
C VAL A 84 -1.85 1.18 7.89
N GLU A 85 -1.11 1.15 8.99
CA GLU A 85 -1.35 1.97 10.18
C GLU A 85 -1.35 3.45 9.85
N TYR A 86 -0.41 3.92 9.01
CA TYR A 86 -0.40 5.30 8.54
C TYR A 86 -1.68 5.68 7.78
N ILE A 87 -2.15 4.85 6.85
CA ILE A 87 -3.37 5.14 6.07
C ILE A 87 -4.61 5.15 6.98
N GLU A 88 -4.69 4.24 7.94
CA GLU A 88 -5.82 4.18 8.86
C GLU A 88 -5.81 5.34 9.86
N ASP A 89 -4.67 5.62 10.49
CA ASP A 89 -4.54 6.60 11.57
C ASP A 89 -4.50 8.03 11.04
N GLU A 90 -3.69 8.30 10.02
CA GLU A 90 -3.41 9.67 9.56
C GLU A 90 -4.42 10.11 8.49
N LEU A 91 -4.91 9.17 7.66
CA LEU A 91 -5.86 9.49 6.60
C LEU A 91 -7.30 9.09 6.93
N GLY A 92 -7.53 8.29 7.97
CA GLY A 92 -8.86 7.84 8.37
C GLY A 92 -9.50 6.88 7.36
N ILE A 93 -8.71 6.24 6.50
CA ILE A 93 -9.19 5.36 5.43
C ILE A 93 -8.95 3.91 5.83
N LYS A 94 -9.98 3.07 5.73
CA LYS A 94 -9.86 1.64 6.06
C LYS A 94 -9.10 0.85 5.00
N VAL A 95 -8.23 -0.04 5.45
CA VAL A 95 -7.46 -0.96 4.62
C VAL A 95 -7.85 -2.40 4.93
N PHE A 96 -8.16 -3.16 3.89
CA PHE A 96 -8.48 -4.58 3.96
C PHE A 96 -7.39 -5.39 3.25
N SER A 97 -6.95 -6.49 3.85
CA SER A 97 -6.03 -7.44 3.21
C SER A 97 -6.69 -8.81 3.05
N LEU A 98 -6.33 -9.53 1.98
CA LEU A 98 -6.77 -10.93 1.82
C LEU A 98 -5.99 -11.87 2.75
N GLU A 99 -4.68 -11.64 2.87
CA GLU A 99 -3.79 -12.32 3.81
C GLU A 99 -2.83 -11.31 4.46
N ASN A 100 -2.25 -11.69 5.59
CA ASN A 100 -1.13 -10.96 6.20
C ASN A 100 0.05 -11.91 6.45
N ILE A 101 1.24 -11.35 6.63
CA ILE A 101 2.44 -12.19 6.75
C ILE A 101 2.40 -13.10 7.98
N THR A 102 1.84 -12.67 9.11
CA THR A 102 1.72 -13.53 10.29
C THR A 102 0.88 -14.78 9.98
N THR A 103 -0.20 -14.63 9.21
CA THR A 103 -1.04 -15.75 8.78
C THR A 103 -0.31 -16.63 7.77
N ILE A 104 0.37 -16.03 6.80
CA ILE A 104 1.15 -16.76 5.79
C ILE A 104 2.27 -17.57 6.45
N TYR A 105 3.04 -16.95 7.34
CA TYR A 105 4.13 -17.59 8.07
C TYR A 105 3.62 -18.79 8.87
N ASN A 106 2.55 -18.63 9.64
CA ASN A 106 1.98 -19.72 10.42
C ASN A 106 1.48 -20.90 9.57
N LYS A 107 1.07 -20.66 8.32
CA LYS A 107 0.66 -21.72 7.39
C LYS A 107 1.84 -22.51 6.82
N ILE A 108 3.00 -21.87 6.63
CA ILE A 108 4.13 -22.46 5.92
C ILE A 108 5.32 -22.83 6.81
N LYS A 109 5.40 -22.32 8.04
CA LYS A 109 6.59 -22.46 8.90
C LYS A 109 6.99 -23.92 9.08
N ASP A 110 6.05 -24.83 9.27
CA ASP A 110 6.36 -26.26 9.46
C ASP A 110 6.76 -26.99 8.16
N SER A 111 6.60 -26.34 7.01
CA SER A 111 6.95 -26.88 5.68
C SER A 111 8.27 -26.32 5.12
N VAL A 112 8.94 -25.43 5.86
CA VAL A 112 10.25 -24.85 5.48
C VAL A 112 11.32 -25.27 6.48
N ASP A 113 12.58 -25.27 6.04
CA ASP A 113 13.70 -25.60 6.91
C ASP A 113 13.93 -24.55 8.03
N ASP A 114 14.67 -24.93 9.06
CA ASP A 114 14.90 -24.10 10.23
C ASP A 114 15.76 -22.86 9.93
N GLU A 115 16.56 -22.88 8.87
CA GLU A 115 17.34 -21.72 8.43
C GLU A 115 16.40 -20.65 7.86
N ILE A 116 15.45 -21.03 7.00
CA ILE A 116 14.43 -20.13 6.45
C ILE A 116 13.54 -19.56 7.56
N LYS A 117 13.12 -20.39 8.53
CA LYS A 117 12.37 -19.89 9.70
C LYS A 117 13.15 -18.82 10.44
N ARG A 118 14.44 -19.06 10.72
CA ARG A 118 15.31 -18.11 11.42
C ARG A 118 15.44 -16.80 10.64
N LEU A 119 15.64 -16.86 9.32
CA LEU A 119 15.75 -15.67 8.47
C LEU A 119 14.47 -14.83 8.47
N TRP A 120 13.30 -15.46 8.44
CA TRP A 120 12.01 -14.77 8.56
C TRP A 120 11.87 -14.06 9.91
N ILE A 121 12.14 -14.78 11.01
CA ILE A 121 12.07 -14.21 12.36
C ILE A 121 13.05 -13.03 12.50
N GLU A 122 14.29 -13.16 12.02
CA GLU A 122 15.29 -12.08 12.06
C GLU A 122 14.85 -10.86 11.25
N TYR A 123 14.29 -11.06 10.06
CA TYR A 123 13.77 -9.99 9.22
C TYR A 123 12.62 -9.25 9.91
N TYR A 124 11.63 -9.98 10.42
CA TYR A 124 10.44 -9.39 11.06
C TYR A 124 10.74 -8.80 12.44
N ASN A 125 11.75 -9.28 13.16
CA ASN A 125 12.23 -8.59 14.36
C ASN A 125 12.79 -7.20 14.05
N LYS A 126 13.40 -7.03 12.87
CA LYS A 126 13.98 -5.74 12.45
C LYS A 126 12.96 -4.82 11.80
N TYR A 127 12.15 -5.37 10.89
CA TYR A 127 11.30 -4.59 9.98
C TYR A 127 9.80 -4.79 10.22
N GLY A 128 9.38 -5.75 11.03
CA GLY A 128 7.97 -6.03 11.28
C GLY A 128 7.33 -5.03 12.23
N THR A 129 6.06 -4.72 11.99
CA THR A 129 5.15 -4.14 13.01
C THR A 129 4.63 -5.23 13.94
N GLU A 130 4.58 -6.47 13.45
CA GLU A 130 4.26 -7.67 14.22
C GLU A 130 5.48 -8.57 14.41
N LYS A 131 5.44 -9.41 15.46
CA LYS A 131 6.45 -10.45 15.70
C LYS A 131 5.97 -11.80 15.19
N LEU A 132 6.90 -12.54 14.58
CA LEU A 132 6.68 -13.93 14.16
C LEU A 132 7.18 -14.89 15.24
N GLU A 133 6.40 -15.96 15.48
CA GLU A 133 6.68 -17.05 16.43
C GLU A 133 6.60 -18.43 15.77
#